data_AF-A0A7L4ZJ10-F1
#
_entry.id   AF-A0A7L4ZJ10-F1
#
_cell.length_a   1.000
_cell.length_b   1.000
_cell.length_c   1.000
_cell.angle_alpha   90.00
_cell.angle_beta   90.00
_cell.angle_gamma   90.00
#
_symmetry.space_group_name_H-M   'P 1'
#
loop_
_entity.id
_entity.type
_entity.pdbx_description
1 polymer ?
#
loop_
_entity_poly.entity_id
_entity_poly.type
_entity_poly.pdbx_seq_one_letter_code
_entity_poly.pdbx_strand_id
1 'polypeptide(L)'
;MSRSTLILNPATTGSAQINPKKFPANIILTFSPQDQAQAFYGLNGTKPSIPLKPGQSVEVTVTSNSLQLDYRIVSGEAKLAWEL
;
A
#
# COMPACT_ATOMS: atom_id res chain seq x y z
N MET A 1 0.96 16.84 7.45
CA MET A 1 0.86 15.43 7.04
C MET A 1 0.67 15.38 5.52
N SER A 2 1.37 14.50 4.82
CA SER A 2 1.22 14.36 3.36
C SER A 2 0.45 13.07 3.07
N ARG A 3 -0.74 13.21 2.49
CA ARG A 3 -1.56 12.07 2.08
C ARG A 3 -1.35 11.81 0.59
N SER A 4 -0.81 10.64 0.27
CA SER A 4 -0.70 10.16 -1.10
C SER A 4 -1.78 9.13 -1.35
N THR A 5 -2.39 9.19 -2.52
CA THR A 5 -3.45 8.27 -2.93
C THR A 5 -3.13 7.74 -4.30
N LEU A 6 -3.12 6.42 -4.43
CA LEU A 6 -3.06 5.72 -5.69
C LEU A 6 -4.44 5.13 -5.98
N ILE A 7 -5.05 5.60 -7.07
CA ILE A 7 -6.30 5.03 -7.60
C ILE A 7 -5.89 3.93 -8.57
N LEU A 8 -6.45 2.76 -8.36
CA LEU A 8 -6.08 1.54 -9.05
C LEU A 8 -7.26 1.11 -9.93
N ASN A 9 -7.03 1.04 -11.24
CA ASN A 9 -8.05 0.73 -12.23
C ASN A 9 -8.23 -0.79 -12.40
N PRO A 10 -9.40 -1.26 -12.89
CA PRO A 10 -9.64 -2.68 -13.15
C PRO A 10 -8.60 -3.29 -14.08
N ALA A 11 -8.29 -4.57 -13.86
CA ALA A 11 -7.29 -5.35 -14.60
C ALA A 11 -5.85 -4.81 -14.53
N THR A 12 -5.55 -3.87 -13.63
CA THR A 12 -4.18 -3.40 -13.42
C THR A 12 -3.47 -4.23 -12.35
N THR A 13 -2.24 -4.62 -12.67
CA THR A 13 -1.22 -5.04 -11.70
C THR A 13 -0.19 -3.94 -11.63
N GLY A 14 0.30 -3.66 -10.44
CA GLY A 14 1.32 -2.63 -10.27
C GLY A 14 2.00 -2.71 -8.93
N SER A 15 3.08 -1.96 -8.85
CA SER A 15 3.91 -1.83 -7.66
C SER A 15 4.12 -0.35 -7.34
N ALA A 16 4.05 0.02 -6.07
CA ALA A 16 4.39 1.35 -5.57
C ALA A 16 5.43 1.23 -4.47
N GLN A 17 6.37 2.17 -4.44
CA GLN A 17 7.37 2.26 -3.39
C GLN A 17 7.25 3.60 -2.67
N ILE A 18 7.18 3.53 -1.35
CA ILE A 18 7.11 4.69 -0.46
C ILE A 18 8.45 4.80 0.24
N ASN A 19 9.15 5.92 0.01
CA ASN A 19 10.46 6.21 0.57
C ASN A 19 10.36 7.40 1.54
N PRO A 20 10.19 7.15 2.85
CA PRO A 20 10.20 8.20 3.85
C PRO A 20 11.53 8.97 3.87
N LYS A 21 11.47 10.29 4.08
CA LYS A 21 12.68 11.13 4.20
C LYS A 21 13.36 11.02 5.58
N LYS A 22 12.68 10.48 6.58
CA LYS A 22 13.13 10.35 7.97
C LYS A 22 12.67 8.99 8.52
N PHE A 23 13.46 8.39 9.40
CA PHE A 23 13.16 7.12 10.05
C PHE A 23 13.27 7.26 11.58
N PRO A 24 12.45 6.56 12.38
CA PRO A 24 11.31 5.74 11.93
C PRO A 24 10.17 6.62 11.39
N ALA A 25 9.45 6.12 10.39
CA ALA A 25 8.25 6.76 9.85
C ALA A 25 7.05 5.84 10.05
N ASN A 26 5.98 6.38 10.65
CA ASN A 26 4.71 5.67 10.74
C ASN A 26 3.87 6.00 9.52
N ILE A 27 3.46 4.96 8.81
CA ILE A 27 2.67 5.06 7.60
C ILE A 27 1.35 4.36 7.83
N ILE A 28 0.24 5.08 7.67
CA ILE A 28 -1.08 4.46 7.70
C ILE A 28 -1.41 4.03 6.27
N LEU A 29 -1.44 2.73 6.02
CA LEU A 29 -1.88 2.15 4.75
C LEU A 29 -3.36 1.83 4.80
N THR A 30 -4.14 2.41 3.90
CA THR A 30 -5.55 2.07 3.75
C THR A 30 -5.77 1.45 2.38
N PHE A 31 -6.34 0.25 2.37
CA PHE A 31 -6.74 -0.43 1.15
C PHE A 31 -8.27 -0.55 1.10
N SER A 32 -8.90 0.15 0.17
CA SER A 32 -10.35 0.14 -0.02
C SER A 32 -10.67 -0.29 -1.45
N PRO A 33 -10.90 -1.59 -1.69
CA PRO A 33 -11.41 -2.05 -2.96
C PRO A 33 -12.93 -1.87 -3.00
N GLN A 34 -13.43 -1.49 -4.16
CA GLN A 34 -14.87 -1.43 -4.44
C GLN A 34 -15.42 -2.81 -4.84
N ASP A 35 -14.53 -3.76 -5.15
CA ASP A 35 -14.88 -5.05 -5.75
C ASP A 35 -13.79 -6.13 -5.44
N GLN A 36 -13.34 -6.95 -6.39
CA GLN A 36 -12.28 -7.97 -6.16
C GLN A 36 -10.86 -7.43 -6.38
N ALA A 37 -10.09 -7.28 -5.30
CA ALA A 37 -8.67 -6.94 -5.39
C ALA A 37 -7.83 -7.56 -4.27
N GLN A 38 -6.55 -7.76 -4.56
CA GLN A 38 -5.53 -8.24 -3.64
C GLN A 38 -4.41 -7.22 -3.57
N ALA A 39 -3.96 -6.90 -2.36
CA ALA A 39 -2.80 -6.06 -2.16
C ALA A 39 -1.87 -6.71 -1.13
N PHE A 40 -0.57 -6.55 -1.35
CA PHE A 40 0.49 -7.04 -0.50
C PHE A 40 1.45 -5.90 -0.19
N TYR A 41 2.06 -5.92 0.99
CA TYR A 41 3.11 -4.98 1.34
C TYR A 41 4.34 -5.67 1.93
N GLY A 42 5.48 -5.01 1.78
CA GLY A 42 6.80 -5.43 2.25
C GLY A 42 7.55 -4.23 2.86
N LEU A 43 8.33 -4.50 3.90
CA LEU A 43 9.02 -3.49 4.69
C LEU A 43 10.53 -3.53 4.48
N ASN A 44 11.17 -2.37 4.51
CA ASN A 44 12.62 -2.22 4.52
C ASN A 44 13.34 -2.93 3.35
N GLY A 45 12.70 -2.98 2.16
CA GLY A 45 13.22 -3.67 0.97
C GLY A 45 12.90 -5.17 0.91
N THR A 46 12.05 -5.67 1.82
CA THR A 46 11.50 -7.02 1.70
C THR A 46 10.43 -7.08 0.62
N LYS A 47 10.36 -8.22 -0.07
CA LYS A 47 9.33 -8.46 -1.08
C LYS A 47 7.94 -8.36 -0.45
N PRO A 48 6.95 -7.77 -1.15
CA PRO A 48 5.58 -7.75 -0.69
C PRO A 48 5.06 -9.15 -0.37
N SER A 49 4.67 -9.35 0.89
CA SER A 49 4.28 -10.67 1.42
C SER A 49 3.17 -10.58 2.46
N ILE A 50 2.92 -9.40 3.05
CA ILE A 50 1.85 -9.22 4.02
C ILE A 50 0.58 -8.80 3.29
N PRO A 51 -0.49 -9.62 3.32
CA PRO A 51 -1.73 -9.30 2.62
C PRO A 51 -2.49 -8.15 3.30
N LEU A 52 -3.04 -7.25 2.50
CA LEU A 52 -3.99 -6.21 2.92
C LEU A 52 -5.40 -6.66 2.53
N LYS A 53 -6.30 -6.68 3.51
CA LYS A 53 -7.70 -7.02 3.26
C LYS A 53 -8.49 -5.79 2.81
N PRO A 54 -9.57 -5.98 2.03
CA PRO A 54 -10.53 -4.94 1.74
C PRO A 54 -11.00 -4.14 2.97
N GLY A 55 -10.94 -2.81 2.91
CA GLY A 55 -11.36 -1.91 3.99
C GLY A 55 -10.40 -1.84 5.17
N GLN A 56 -9.28 -2.58 5.12
CA GLN A 56 -8.32 -2.59 6.21
C GLN A 56 -7.43 -1.34 6.16
N SER A 57 -7.28 -0.72 7.33
CA SER A 57 -6.19 0.22 7.60
C SER A 57 -5.13 -0.47 8.44
N VAL A 58 -3.88 -0.40 8.02
CA VAL A 58 -2.72 -0.96 8.72
C VAL A 58 -1.75 0.16 9.00
N GLU A 59 -1.40 0.34 10.27
CA GLU A 59 -0.28 1.20 10.64
C GLU A 59 1.02 0.41 10.49
N VAL A 60 1.94 0.98 9.74
CA VAL A 60 3.21 0.38 9.39
C VAL A 60 4.34 1.30 9.82
N THR A 61 5.20 0.84 10.70
CA THR A 61 6.42 1.57 11.05
C THR A 61 7.55 1.14 10.12
N VAL A 62 7.98 2.06 9.25
CA VAL A 62 9.17 1.90 8.43
C VAL A 62 10.38 2.33 9.23
N THR A 63 11.22 1.36 9.60
CA THR A 63 12.40 1.60 10.42
C THR A 63 13.66 1.83 9.60
N SER A 64 13.70 1.36 8.34
CA SER A 64 14.78 1.62 7.39
C SER A 64 14.31 1.52 5.94
N ASN A 65 15.01 2.18 5.01
CA ASN A 65 14.74 2.09 3.56
C ASN A 65 13.35 2.58 3.12
N SER A 66 12.41 1.65 2.91
CA SER A 66 11.19 1.90 2.15
C SER A 66 10.10 0.88 2.43
N LEU A 67 8.87 1.29 2.18
CA LEU A 67 7.70 0.42 2.13
C LEU A 67 7.40 0.10 0.67
N GLN A 68 7.31 -1.17 0.33
CA GLN A 68 6.96 -1.65 -1.01
C GLN A 68 5.53 -2.20 -1.00
N LEU A 69 4.76 -1.88 -2.02
CA LEU A 69 3.36 -2.23 -2.18
C LEU A 69 3.17 -2.87 -3.54
N ASP A 70 2.63 -4.08 -3.58
CA ASP A 70 2.20 -4.72 -4.81
C ASP A 70 0.69 -4.95 -4.75
N TYR A 71 0.01 -4.70 -5.86
CA TYR A 71 -1.43 -4.91 -5.94
C TYR A 71 -1.82 -5.57 -7.26
N ARG A 72 -2.94 -6.28 -7.18
CA ARG A 72 -3.61 -6.90 -8.32
C ARG A 72 -5.11 -6.65 -8.18
N ILE A 73 -5.67 -5.97 -9.17
CA ILE A 73 -7.12 -5.80 -9.28
C ILE A 73 -7.67 -6.83 -10.25
N VAL A 74 -8.60 -7.63 -9.76
CA VAL A 74 -9.28 -8.66 -10.53
C VAL A 74 -10.54 -8.08 -11.17
N SER A 75 -11.30 -7.27 -10.44
CA SER A 75 -12.43 -6.49 -10.95
C SER A 75 -12.62 -5.20 -10.15
N GLY A 76 -13.33 -4.21 -10.72
CA GLY A 76 -13.64 -2.93 -10.09
C GLY A 76 -12.45 -1.99 -9.88
N GLU A 77 -12.60 -1.01 -8.99
CA GLU A 77 -11.55 -0.06 -8.61
C GLU A 77 -11.04 -0.34 -7.20
N ALA A 78 -9.77 -0.03 -6.92
CA ALA A 78 -9.29 0.02 -5.54
C ALA A 78 -8.57 1.33 -5.26
N LYS A 79 -8.67 1.76 -4.00
CA LYS A 79 -7.97 2.94 -3.51
C LYS A 79 -6.93 2.49 -2.50
N LEU A 80 -5.67 2.83 -2.79
CA LEU A 80 -4.57 2.61 -1.86
C LEU A 80 -4.04 3.98 -1.43
N ALA A 81 -4.22 4.30 -0.16
CA ALA A 81 -3.78 5.57 0.41
C ALA A 81 -2.71 5.34 1.46
N TRP A 82 -1.76 6.26 1.55
CA TRP A 82 -0.78 6.31 2.62
C TRP A 82 -0.59 7.72 3.15
N GLU A 83 -0.40 7.81 4.46
CA GLU A 83 -0.17 9.06 5.20
C GLU A 83 1.20 9.00 5.89
N LEU A 84 2.02 10.05 5.68
CA LEU A 84 3.35 10.27 6.25
C LEU A 84 3.35 11.44 7.25
#